data_AF-D6D662-F1
#
_entry.id   AF-D6D662-F1
#
_cell.length_a   1.000
_cell.length_b   1.000
_cell.length_c   1.000
_cell.angle_alpha   90.00
_cell.angle_beta   90.00
_cell.angle_gamma   90.00
#
_symmetry.space_group_name_H-M   'P 1'
#
loop_
_entity.id
_entity.type
_entity.pdbx_description
1 polymer ?
#
loop_
_entity_poly.entity_id
_entity_poly.type
_entity_poly.pdbx_seq_one_letter_code
_entity_poly.pdbx_strand_id
1 'polypeptide(L)'
;MWFLTHEGIDRYNGKEFKRYKLMDGDAEVNSLLNLNWLYIDQEGVLWEIGKKGKVFRYDQIHDCFSLVYKLPMESFSEQPDPVTYAWLDQNKHIWLCNKDTIFLYNTDTKQVTHIKNDISEEITDIEQIDESHFFIGTEMGIHYAQLENNALKLINCDKLESVKAQVSDLHFDKKIRKLFIGTFLRGIMVYDMNTKSVIRPDYNLKDISITRFKPLNDKELLIATDGGGVHKINMDTYQIVPEIVADYNSNCGMNGNSINDIFVDDEERIWLANYPIGITIQNNRYTSYKWIKHSIGNKQSLINDQVNAIIEDREGDLWFATNNGISFLIQRPDNGDRCLVLLKSRKVIKAISFLLYAKWLPELSGQAGTLPVLTR
;
A
#
# COMPACT_ATOMS: atom_id res chain seq x y z
N MET A 1 -11.81 -2.46 9.76
CA MET A 1 -10.80 -3.06 8.87
C MET A 1 -10.34 -4.38 9.44
N TRP A 2 -9.84 -5.25 8.58
CA TRP A 2 -9.37 -6.58 8.94
C TRP A 2 -7.94 -6.77 8.48
N PHE A 3 -7.13 -7.41 9.32
CA PHE A 3 -5.73 -7.69 9.05
C PHE A 3 -5.49 -9.17 9.29
N LEU A 4 -4.78 -9.79 8.36
CA LEU A 4 -4.29 -11.15 8.52
C LEU A 4 -2.80 -11.08 8.84
N THR A 5 -2.41 -11.63 9.98
CA THR A 5 -1.01 -11.71 10.43
C THR A 5 -0.61 -13.16 10.64
N HIS A 6 0.68 -13.43 10.87
CA HIS A 6 1.17 -14.77 11.20
C HIS A 6 0.55 -15.36 12.48
N GLU A 7 0.00 -14.50 13.34
CA GLU A 7 -0.66 -14.86 14.61
C GLU A 7 -2.19 -14.90 14.49
N GLY A 8 -2.73 -14.81 13.26
CA GLY A 8 -4.17 -14.91 12.98
C GLY A 8 -4.79 -13.58 12.54
N ILE A 9 -6.10 -13.44 12.77
CA ILE A 9 -6.90 -12.36 12.19
C ILE A 9 -7.17 -11.28 13.25
N ASP A 10 -6.94 -10.01 12.90
CA ASP A 10 -7.27 -8.86 13.73
C ASP A 10 -8.33 -7.97 13.07
N ARG A 11 -9.31 -7.50 13.86
CA ARG A 11 -10.23 -6.43 13.45
C ARG A 11 -9.87 -5.14 14.16
N TYR A 12 -9.73 -4.05 13.41
CA TYR A 12 -9.60 -2.69 13.95
C TYR A 12 -10.84 -1.86 13.66
N ASN A 13 -11.37 -1.20 14.69
CA ASN A 13 -12.56 -0.35 14.61
C ASN A 13 -12.25 1.16 14.60
N GLY A 14 -10.98 1.56 14.52
CA GLY A 14 -10.56 2.96 14.65
C GLY A 14 -10.07 3.36 16.05
N LYS A 15 -10.21 2.47 17.04
CA LYS A 15 -9.72 2.69 18.41
C LYS A 15 -8.96 1.48 18.95
N GLU A 16 -9.52 0.29 18.77
CA GLU A 16 -9.04 -0.94 19.39
C GLU A 16 -8.91 -2.06 18.36
N PHE A 17 -7.97 -2.95 18.63
CA PHE A 17 -7.80 -4.21 17.90
C PHE A 17 -8.47 -5.34 18.66
N LYS A 18 -9.21 -6.19 17.95
CA LYS A 18 -9.74 -7.46 18.45
C LYS A 18 -9.11 -8.60 17.64
N ARG A 19 -8.41 -9.51 18.31
CA ARG A 19 -7.85 -10.73 17.73
C ARG A 19 -8.92 -11.83 17.67
N TYR A 20 -8.94 -12.57 16.58
CA TYR A 20 -9.82 -13.71 16.36
C TYR A 20 -8.99 -14.99 16.24
N LYS A 21 -9.49 -16.02 16.91
CA LYS A 21 -8.96 -17.37 16.85
C LYS A 21 -9.77 -18.20 15.87
N LEU A 22 -9.10 -19.03 15.10
CA LEU A 22 -9.74 -19.97 14.18
C LEU A 22 -9.81 -21.34 14.87
N MET A 23 -11.01 -21.92 14.95
CA MET A 23 -11.26 -23.15 15.71
C MET A 23 -11.72 -24.28 14.79
N ASP A 24 -11.11 -25.46 14.90
CA ASP A 24 -11.57 -26.72 14.29
C ASP A 24 -12.02 -27.65 15.42
N GLY A 25 -13.32 -27.62 15.73
CA GLY A 25 -13.86 -28.19 16.97
C GLY A 25 -13.29 -27.45 18.18
N ASP A 26 -12.67 -28.19 19.09
CA ASP A 26 -12.06 -27.64 20.31
C ASP A 26 -10.58 -27.22 20.12
N ALA A 27 -10.00 -27.47 18.93
CA ALA A 27 -8.60 -27.18 18.66
C ALA A 27 -8.44 -25.82 17.95
N GLU A 28 -7.58 -24.96 18.49
CA GLU A 28 -7.16 -23.74 17.83
C GLU A 28 -6.24 -24.08 16.64
N VAL A 29 -6.57 -23.53 15.48
CA VAL A 29 -5.81 -23.68 14.24
C VAL A 29 -4.88 -22.49 14.12
N ASN A 30 -3.59 -22.73 14.36
CA ASN A 30 -2.57 -21.70 14.17
C ASN A 30 -2.30 -21.48 12.68
N SER A 31 -2.32 -20.21 12.24
CA SER A 31 -1.88 -19.78 10.91
C SER A 31 -0.35 -19.66 10.78
N LEU A 32 0.41 -20.30 11.69
CA LEU A 32 1.84 -20.10 11.79
C LEU A 32 2.56 -20.57 10.52
N LEU A 33 3.42 -19.68 10.02
CA LEU A 33 4.44 -19.85 8.96
C LEU A 33 4.02 -19.67 7.51
N ASN A 34 2.75 -19.42 7.19
CA ASN A 34 2.35 -19.12 5.83
C ASN A 34 1.10 -18.23 5.82
N LEU A 35 1.17 -17.06 5.16
CA LEU A 35 0.01 -16.16 5.04
C LEU A 35 -1.13 -16.90 4.32
N ASN A 36 -2.25 -17.01 5.03
CA ASN A 36 -3.53 -17.45 4.50
C ASN A 36 -4.11 -16.35 3.59
N TRP A 37 -5.30 -16.56 3.03
CA TRP A 37 -5.99 -15.56 2.22
C TRP A 37 -7.21 -15.02 2.93
N LEU A 38 -7.46 -13.72 2.80
CA LEU A 38 -8.60 -13.02 3.37
C LEU A 38 -9.38 -12.31 2.27
N TYR A 39 -10.65 -12.68 2.09
CA TYR A 39 -11.50 -12.11 1.05
C TYR A 39 -12.82 -11.62 1.63
N ILE A 40 -13.40 -10.60 0.99
CA ILE A 40 -14.76 -10.14 1.25
C ILE A 40 -15.56 -10.42 -0.02
N ASP A 41 -16.66 -11.16 0.11
CA ASP A 41 -17.53 -11.45 -1.03
C ASP A 41 -18.43 -10.24 -1.39
N GLN A 42 -19.21 -10.38 -2.46
CA GLN A 42 -20.12 -9.33 -2.94
C GLN A 42 -21.24 -8.99 -1.93
N GLU A 43 -21.52 -9.87 -0.98
CA GLU A 43 -22.50 -9.67 0.09
C GLU A 43 -21.88 -9.05 1.36
N GLY A 44 -20.57 -8.79 1.33
CA GLY A 44 -19.82 -8.22 2.44
C GLY A 44 -19.41 -9.24 3.51
N VAL A 45 -19.55 -10.54 3.23
CA VAL A 45 -19.12 -11.59 4.16
C VAL A 45 -17.62 -11.77 4.06
N LEU A 46 -16.96 -11.83 5.21
CA LEU A 46 -15.52 -12.06 5.31
C LEU A 46 -15.21 -13.55 5.34
N TRP A 47 -14.25 -13.95 4.53
CA TRP A 47 -13.77 -15.32 4.36
C TRP A 47 -12.29 -15.36 4.66
N GLU A 48 -11.88 -16.32 5.49
CA GLU A 48 -10.48 -16.68 5.64
C GLU A 48 -10.26 -18.09 5.09
N ILE A 49 -9.17 -18.24 4.34
CA ILE A 49 -8.86 -19.49 3.65
C ILE A 49 -7.42 -19.87 3.97
N GLY A 50 -7.24 -20.99 4.64
CA GLY A 50 -5.93 -21.45 5.09
C GLY A 50 -5.23 -22.41 4.13
N LYS A 51 -3.89 -22.38 4.10
CA LYS A 51 -3.06 -23.31 3.30
C LYS A 51 -3.30 -24.79 3.59
N LYS A 52 -3.81 -25.11 4.79
CA LYS A 52 -4.24 -26.45 5.19
C LYS A 52 -5.60 -26.87 4.61
N GLY A 53 -6.20 -26.08 3.71
CA GLY A 53 -7.48 -26.39 3.08
C GLY A 53 -8.70 -26.16 3.97
N LYS A 54 -8.57 -25.32 4.99
CA LYS A 54 -9.69 -24.95 5.88
C LYS A 54 -10.25 -23.61 5.43
N VAL A 55 -11.56 -23.51 5.34
CA VAL A 55 -12.27 -22.29 4.95
C VAL A 55 -13.16 -21.85 6.10
N PHE A 56 -12.92 -20.63 6.57
CA PHE A 56 -13.65 -20.02 7.66
C PHE A 56 -14.50 -18.86 7.14
N ARG A 57 -15.75 -18.82 7.60
CA ARG A 57 -16.69 -17.72 7.34
C ARG A 57 -16.85 -16.91 8.60
N TYR A 58 -16.73 -15.59 8.50
CA TYR A 58 -17.02 -14.70 9.62
C TYR A 58 -18.52 -14.64 9.86
N ASP A 59 -18.93 -14.94 11.09
CA ASP A 59 -20.29 -14.79 11.57
C ASP A 59 -20.40 -13.47 12.34
N GLN A 60 -21.05 -12.49 11.73
CA GLN A 60 -21.24 -11.17 12.32
C GLN A 60 -22.17 -11.19 13.54
N ILE A 61 -23.12 -12.14 13.62
CA ILE A 61 -24.08 -12.23 14.73
C ILE A 61 -23.37 -12.71 15.99
N HIS A 62 -22.52 -13.73 15.85
CA HIS A 62 -21.78 -14.32 16.97
C HIS A 62 -20.38 -13.72 17.17
N ASP A 63 -19.96 -12.81 16.29
CA ASP A 63 -18.66 -12.14 16.26
C ASP A 63 -17.48 -13.14 16.38
N CYS A 64 -17.54 -14.20 15.57
CA CYS A 64 -16.56 -15.29 15.53
C CYS A 64 -16.39 -15.84 14.09
N PHE A 65 -15.35 -16.66 13.88
CA PHE A 65 -15.17 -17.38 12.62
C PHE A 65 -15.67 -18.81 12.76
N SER A 66 -16.47 -19.26 11.80
CA SER A 66 -16.98 -20.63 11.73
C SER A 66 -16.28 -21.39 10.61
N LEU A 67 -15.73 -22.57 10.92
CA LEU A 67 -15.20 -23.48 9.92
C LEU A 67 -16.37 -24.03 9.08
N VAL A 68 -16.41 -23.72 7.79
CA VAL A 68 -17.50 -24.16 6.89
C VAL A 68 -17.08 -25.21 5.87
N TYR A 69 -15.78 -25.34 5.62
CA TYR A 69 -15.23 -26.36 4.75
C TYR A 69 -13.81 -26.77 5.16
N LYS A 70 -13.49 -28.05 4.94
CA LYS A 70 -12.17 -28.64 5.21
C LYS A 70 -11.85 -29.65 4.12
N LEU A 71 -10.69 -29.49 3.48
CA LEU A 71 -10.17 -30.48 2.54
C LEU A 71 -10.00 -31.84 3.23
N PRO A 72 -10.39 -32.96 2.58
CA PRO A 72 -10.16 -34.30 3.12
C PRO A 72 -8.67 -34.57 3.30
N MET A 73 -8.20 -34.64 4.55
CA MET A 73 -6.77 -34.76 4.87
C MET A 73 -6.14 -36.09 4.44
N GLU A 74 -6.94 -37.15 4.28
CA GLU A 74 -6.46 -38.48 3.87
C GLU A 74 -5.72 -38.46 2.53
N SER A 75 -6.01 -37.49 1.67
CA SER A 75 -5.38 -37.34 0.35
C SER A 75 -4.05 -36.56 0.37
N PHE A 76 -3.68 -35.94 1.50
CA PHE A 76 -2.57 -34.98 1.58
C PHE A 76 -1.67 -35.15 2.82
N SER A 77 -1.69 -36.32 3.47
CA SER A 77 -1.01 -36.56 4.75
C SER A 77 0.50 -36.30 4.74
N GLU A 78 1.14 -36.33 3.56
CA GLU A 78 2.57 -36.08 3.39
C GLU A 78 2.91 -34.65 2.95
N GLN A 79 1.92 -33.82 2.61
CA GLN A 79 2.14 -32.45 2.14
C GLN A 79 1.94 -31.45 3.29
N PRO A 80 2.96 -30.62 3.61
CA PRO A 80 2.82 -29.62 4.65
C PRO A 80 1.76 -28.57 4.27
N ASP A 81 1.68 -28.13 3.01
CA ASP A 81 0.70 -27.14 2.58
C ASP A 81 -0.04 -27.66 1.34
N PRO A 82 -1.22 -28.30 1.51
CA PRO A 82 -1.97 -28.89 0.39
C PRO A 82 -2.57 -27.84 -0.54
N VAL A 83 -2.72 -26.58 -0.11
CA VAL A 83 -3.22 -25.48 -0.93
C VAL A 83 -2.10 -24.51 -1.22
N THR A 84 -1.73 -24.40 -2.50
CA THR A 84 -0.68 -23.48 -2.97
C THR A 84 -1.23 -22.07 -3.17
N TYR A 85 -2.48 -21.95 -3.64
CA TYR A 85 -3.19 -20.69 -3.81
C TYR A 85 -4.68 -20.83 -3.52
N ALA A 86 -5.28 -19.80 -2.95
CA ALA A 86 -6.72 -19.73 -2.83
C ALA A 86 -7.27 -18.36 -3.20
N TRP A 87 -8.45 -18.38 -3.81
CA TRP A 87 -9.06 -17.19 -4.38
C TRP A 87 -10.58 -17.31 -4.37
N LEU A 88 -11.26 -16.20 -4.13
CA LEU A 88 -12.71 -16.11 -4.15
C LEU A 88 -13.15 -15.41 -5.43
N ASP A 89 -13.91 -16.11 -6.27
CA ASP A 89 -14.39 -15.57 -7.54
C ASP A 89 -15.70 -14.77 -7.41
N GLN A 90 -16.07 -14.07 -8.49
CA GLN A 90 -17.32 -13.31 -8.58
C GLN A 90 -18.57 -14.21 -8.70
N ASN A 91 -18.39 -15.51 -8.94
CA ASN A 91 -19.43 -16.52 -9.06
C ASN A 91 -19.66 -17.28 -7.74
N LYS A 92 -19.13 -16.76 -6.61
CA LYS A 92 -19.27 -17.34 -5.27
C LYS A 92 -18.58 -18.69 -5.07
N HIS A 93 -17.57 -19.01 -5.88
CA HIS A 93 -16.69 -20.15 -5.66
C HIS A 93 -15.39 -19.72 -4.98
N ILE A 94 -15.03 -20.47 -3.95
CA ILE A 94 -13.68 -20.46 -3.39
C ILE A 94 -12.88 -21.52 -4.14
N TRP A 95 -11.85 -21.06 -4.84
CA TRP A 95 -10.86 -21.87 -5.52
C TRP A 95 -9.80 -22.26 -4.49
N LEU A 96 -9.60 -23.56 -4.27
CA LEU A 96 -8.48 -24.10 -3.51
C LEU A 96 -7.60 -24.85 -4.49
N CYS A 97 -6.51 -24.20 -4.89
CA CYS A 97 -5.60 -24.72 -5.88
C CYS A 97 -4.51 -25.55 -5.20
N ASN A 98 -4.28 -26.74 -5.76
CA ASN A 98 -3.08 -27.52 -5.49
C ASN A 98 -2.41 -27.89 -6.83
N LYS A 99 -1.25 -28.53 -6.77
CA LYS A 99 -0.47 -28.88 -7.97
C LYS A 99 -1.20 -29.78 -8.97
N ASP A 100 -2.08 -30.66 -8.50
CA ASP A 100 -2.72 -31.71 -9.31
C ASP A 100 -4.24 -31.52 -9.51
N THR A 101 -4.87 -30.69 -8.70
CA THR A 101 -6.32 -30.57 -8.51
C THR A 101 -6.68 -29.16 -8.02
N ILE A 102 -7.77 -28.63 -8.56
CA ILE A 102 -8.41 -27.40 -8.12
C ILE A 102 -9.76 -27.79 -7.54
N PHE A 103 -10.00 -27.47 -6.27
CA PHE A 103 -11.30 -27.66 -5.63
C PHE A 103 -12.09 -26.35 -5.72
N LEU A 104 -13.29 -26.40 -6.27
CA LEU A 104 -14.22 -25.28 -6.32
C LEU A 104 -15.30 -25.50 -5.26
N TYR A 105 -15.22 -24.77 -4.16
CA TYR A 105 -16.23 -24.77 -3.10
C TYR A 105 -17.24 -23.66 -3.35
N ASN A 106 -18.49 -24.02 -3.64
CA ASN A 106 -19.57 -23.05 -3.81
C ASN A 106 -20.09 -22.59 -2.45
N THR A 107 -19.97 -21.29 -2.15
CA THR A 107 -20.28 -20.74 -0.83
C THR A 107 -21.77 -20.75 -0.48
N ASP A 108 -22.66 -20.73 -1.48
CA ASP A 108 -24.12 -20.78 -1.28
C ASP A 108 -24.61 -22.22 -1.07
N THR A 109 -24.28 -23.12 -2.00
CA THR A 109 -24.77 -24.50 -2.03
C THR A 109 -23.95 -25.45 -1.16
N LYS A 110 -22.74 -25.03 -0.77
CA LYS A 110 -21.74 -25.83 -0.05
C LYS A 110 -21.23 -27.06 -0.81
N GLN A 111 -21.55 -27.16 -2.11
CA GLN A 111 -21.06 -28.23 -2.96
C GLN A 111 -19.61 -27.99 -3.37
N VAL A 112 -18.87 -29.07 -3.57
CA VAL A 112 -17.47 -29.04 -4.01
C VAL A 112 -17.36 -29.74 -5.35
N THR A 113 -16.75 -29.05 -6.31
CA THR A 113 -16.37 -29.64 -7.59
C THR A 113 -14.86 -29.83 -7.63
N HIS A 114 -14.43 -30.98 -8.13
CA HIS A 114 -13.02 -31.34 -8.25
C HIS A 114 -12.61 -31.25 -9.71
N ILE A 115 -11.62 -30.43 -10.00
CA ILE A 115 -11.11 -30.22 -11.36
C ILE A 115 -9.65 -30.63 -11.38
N LYS A 116 -9.23 -31.38 -12.40
CA LYS A 116 -7.81 -31.70 -12.59
C LYS A 116 -7.05 -30.42 -12.93
N ASN A 117 -5.92 -30.18 -12.25
CA ASN A 117 -5.03 -29.08 -12.60
C ASN A 117 -4.14 -29.49 -13.79
N ASP A 118 -4.61 -29.24 -15.01
CA ASP A 118 -3.83 -29.53 -16.22
C ASP A 118 -2.67 -28.54 -16.47
N ILE A 119 -2.56 -27.47 -15.68
CA ILE A 119 -1.45 -26.50 -15.75
C ILE A 119 -0.14 -27.14 -15.28
N SER A 120 -0.22 -28.06 -14.30
CA SER A 120 0.94 -28.77 -13.73
C SER A 120 2.03 -27.87 -13.13
N GLU A 121 1.70 -26.62 -12.81
CA GLU A 121 2.56 -25.60 -12.21
C GLU A 121 1.91 -25.07 -10.93
N GLU A 122 2.70 -24.54 -9.99
CA GLU A 122 2.14 -23.84 -8.83
C GLU A 122 1.47 -22.53 -9.26
N ILE A 123 0.15 -22.46 -9.05
CA ILE A 123 -0.62 -21.24 -9.26
C ILE A 123 -0.22 -20.24 -8.18
N THR A 124 0.08 -19.01 -8.59
CA THR A 124 0.45 -17.92 -7.69
C THR A 124 -0.60 -16.82 -7.66
N ASP A 125 -1.40 -16.67 -8.72
CA ASP A 125 -2.52 -15.74 -8.76
C ASP A 125 -3.58 -16.12 -9.81
N ILE A 126 -4.82 -15.68 -9.62
CA ILE A 126 -5.93 -15.87 -10.56
C ILE A 126 -6.70 -14.57 -10.68
N GLU A 127 -6.87 -14.09 -11.90
CA GLU A 127 -7.62 -12.87 -12.20
C GLU A 127 -8.80 -13.15 -13.14
N GLN A 128 -10.00 -12.73 -12.72
CA GLN A 128 -11.24 -13.02 -13.44
C GLN A 128 -11.57 -11.98 -14.49
N ILE A 129 -11.81 -12.45 -15.72
CA ILE A 129 -12.27 -11.59 -16.81
C ILE A 129 -13.80 -11.51 -16.80
N ASP A 130 -14.44 -12.68 -16.82
CA ASP A 130 -15.89 -12.86 -16.85
C ASP A 130 -16.28 -14.14 -16.10
N GLU A 131 -17.54 -14.57 -16.20
CA GLU A 131 -18.06 -15.73 -15.49
C GLU A 131 -17.27 -17.02 -15.73
N SER A 132 -16.60 -17.16 -16.89
CA SER A 132 -15.94 -18.39 -17.32
C SER A 132 -14.46 -18.24 -17.68
N HIS A 133 -13.94 -17.03 -17.88
CA HIS A 133 -12.57 -16.80 -18.35
C HIS A 133 -11.67 -16.18 -17.26
N PHE A 134 -10.45 -16.72 -17.18
CA PHE A 134 -9.48 -16.38 -16.14
C PHE A 134 -8.08 -16.23 -16.73
N PHE A 135 -7.31 -15.28 -16.19
CA PHE A 135 -5.85 -15.31 -16.28
C PHE A 135 -5.31 -16.04 -15.06
N ILE A 136 -4.35 -16.94 -15.27
CA ILE A 136 -3.75 -17.73 -14.20
C ILE A 136 -2.24 -17.49 -14.22
N GLY A 137 -1.76 -16.84 -13.18
CA GLY A 137 -0.33 -16.66 -12.92
C GLY A 137 0.26 -17.87 -12.24
N THR A 138 1.48 -18.24 -12.63
CA THR A 138 2.20 -19.37 -12.05
C THR A 138 3.65 -19.01 -11.75
N GLU A 139 4.37 -19.93 -11.11
CA GLU A 139 5.81 -19.83 -10.93
C GLU A 139 6.62 -19.81 -12.26
N MET A 140 6.04 -20.25 -13.38
CA MET A 140 6.72 -20.33 -14.68
C MET A 140 6.30 -19.24 -15.67
N GLY A 141 5.08 -18.72 -15.53
CA GLY A 141 4.52 -17.78 -16.50
C GLY A 141 3.05 -17.49 -16.24
N ILE A 142 2.32 -17.26 -17.32
CA ILE A 142 0.91 -16.91 -17.28
C ILE A 142 0.14 -17.69 -18.34
N HIS A 143 -1.05 -18.13 -17.96
CA HIS A 143 -1.96 -18.89 -18.79
C HIS A 143 -3.30 -18.17 -18.91
N TYR A 144 -3.97 -18.40 -20.04
CA TYR A 144 -5.36 -18.00 -20.23
C TYR A 144 -6.23 -19.26 -20.21
N ALA A 145 -7.27 -19.26 -19.38
CA ALA A 145 -8.08 -20.44 -19.13
C ALA A 145 -9.57 -20.14 -19.20
N GLN A 146 -10.34 -21.12 -19.64
CA GLN A 146 -11.79 -21.11 -19.59
C GLN A 146 -12.28 -22.27 -18.73
N LEU A 147 -13.11 -21.97 -17.74
CA LEU A 147 -13.83 -22.95 -16.95
C LEU A 147 -15.18 -23.25 -17.61
N GLU A 148 -15.34 -24.46 -18.12
CA GLU A 148 -16.58 -24.90 -18.76
C GLU A 148 -16.85 -26.36 -18.40
N ASN A 149 -18.09 -26.68 -18.01
CA ASN A 149 -18.51 -28.05 -17.66
C ASN A 149 -17.60 -28.71 -16.61
N ASN A 150 -17.21 -27.95 -15.57
CA ASN A 150 -16.32 -28.41 -14.50
C ASN A 150 -14.92 -28.85 -14.98
N ALA A 151 -14.49 -28.35 -16.14
CA ALA A 151 -13.14 -28.56 -16.65
C ALA A 151 -12.49 -27.21 -16.96
N LEU A 152 -11.24 -27.04 -16.51
CA LEU A 152 -10.43 -25.86 -16.80
C LEU A 152 -9.63 -26.12 -18.08
N LYS A 153 -10.02 -25.48 -19.18
CA LYS A 153 -9.35 -25.61 -20.49
C LYS A 153 -8.38 -24.46 -20.69
N LEU A 154 -7.11 -24.77 -20.97
CA LEU A 154 -6.12 -23.77 -21.35
C LEU A 154 -6.33 -23.34 -22.81
N ILE A 155 -6.36 -22.03 -23.02
CA ILE A 155 -6.56 -21.40 -24.33
C ILE A 155 -5.27 -20.66 -24.70
N ASN A 156 -4.72 -20.98 -25.88
CA ASN A 156 -3.56 -20.27 -26.38
C ASN A 156 -3.91 -18.81 -26.70
N CYS A 157 -3.17 -17.88 -26.10
CA CYS A 157 -3.41 -16.44 -26.20
C CYS A 157 -2.21 -15.67 -26.78
N ASP A 158 -1.73 -16.11 -27.94
CA ASP A 158 -0.71 -15.43 -28.75
C ASP A 158 0.56 -15.10 -27.93
N LYS A 159 0.91 -13.82 -27.78
CA LYS A 159 2.14 -13.39 -27.09
C LYS A 159 2.06 -13.51 -25.56
N LEU A 160 0.91 -13.84 -24.98
CA LEU A 160 0.76 -13.94 -23.53
C LEU A 160 1.72 -15.00 -22.95
N GLU A 161 1.78 -16.19 -23.56
CA GLU A 161 2.66 -17.29 -23.17
C GLU A 161 4.15 -16.99 -23.35
N SER A 162 4.50 -15.88 -24.01
CA SER A 162 5.90 -15.42 -24.10
C SER A 162 6.41 -14.84 -22.78
N VAL A 163 5.52 -14.53 -21.83
CA VAL A 163 5.86 -14.09 -20.48
C VAL A 163 6.33 -15.30 -19.67
N LYS A 164 7.61 -15.65 -19.83
CA LYS A 164 8.29 -16.72 -19.08
C LYS A 164 8.93 -16.18 -17.81
N ALA A 165 8.12 -15.75 -16.86
CA ALA A 165 8.54 -15.18 -15.59
C ALA A 165 7.57 -15.61 -14.49
N GLN A 166 8.09 -15.87 -13.29
CA GLN A 166 7.25 -16.10 -12.13
C GLN A 166 6.34 -14.89 -11.91
N VAL A 167 5.03 -15.16 -11.95
CA VAL A 167 4.00 -14.17 -11.69
C VAL A 167 3.82 -14.05 -10.19
N SER A 168 3.75 -12.81 -9.72
CA SER A 168 3.56 -12.50 -8.31
C SER A 168 2.16 -11.94 -8.04
N ASP A 169 1.61 -11.16 -8.97
CA ASP A 169 0.27 -10.56 -8.85
C ASP A 169 -0.24 -10.14 -10.23
N LEU A 170 -1.55 -10.19 -10.41
CA LEU A 170 -2.27 -9.87 -11.64
C LEU A 170 -3.35 -8.82 -11.36
N HIS A 171 -3.54 -7.91 -12.30
CA HIS A 171 -4.64 -6.97 -12.24
C HIS A 171 -5.22 -6.73 -13.62
N PHE A 172 -6.49 -7.09 -13.83
CA PHE A 172 -7.18 -6.91 -15.10
C PHE A 172 -8.17 -5.75 -15.04
N ASP A 173 -7.90 -4.72 -15.83
CA ASP A 173 -8.87 -3.65 -16.02
C ASP A 173 -9.82 -4.01 -17.18
N LYS A 174 -11.08 -4.27 -16.83
CA LYS A 174 -12.14 -4.65 -17.78
C LYS A 174 -12.49 -3.52 -18.76
N LYS A 175 -12.34 -2.24 -18.38
CA LYS A 175 -12.71 -1.08 -19.20
C LYS A 175 -11.73 -0.92 -20.36
N ILE A 176 -10.43 -0.99 -20.08
CA ILE A 176 -9.38 -0.84 -21.10
C ILE A 176 -8.94 -2.18 -21.70
N ARG A 177 -9.40 -3.31 -21.14
CA ARG A 177 -9.06 -4.68 -21.53
C ARG A 177 -7.55 -4.93 -21.52
N LYS A 178 -6.90 -4.51 -20.43
CA LYS A 178 -5.47 -4.71 -20.22
C LYS A 178 -5.22 -5.44 -18.92
N LEU A 179 -4.27 -6.36 -18.96
CA LEU A 179 -3.80 -7.11 -17.82
C LEU A 179 -2.42 -6.58 -17.42
N PHE A 180 -2.30 -6.10 -16.19
CA PHE A 180 -1.03 -5.76 -15.56
C PHE A 180 -0.50 -7.01 -14.88
N ILE A 181 0.73 -7.37 -15.20
CA ILE A 181 1.42 -8.59 -14.75
C ILE A 181 2.62 -8.17 -13.92
N GLY A 182 2.57 -8.46 -12.63
CA GLY A 182 3.63 -8.24 -11.67
C GLY A 182 4.47 -9.49 -11.61
N THR A 183 5.79 -9.33 -11.71
CA THR A 183 6.69 -10.48 -11.80
C THR A 183 7.75 -10.44 -10.70
N PHE A 184 8.26 -11.62 -10.37
CA PHE A 184 9.43 -11.75 -9.51
C PHE A 184 10.68 -11.27 -10.29
N LEU A 185 11.31 -10.21 -9.78
CA LEU A 185 12.57 -9.60 -10.28
C LEU A 185 12.58 -9.09 -11.73
N ARG A 186 11.49 -9.20 -12.50
CA ARG A 186 11.42 -8.74 -13.90
C ARG A 186 10.51 -7.53 -14.09
N GLY A 187 10.10 -6.90 -13.00
CA GLY A 187 9.26 -5.71 -13.01
C GLY A 187 7.84 -6.01 -13.50
N ILE A 188 7.32 -5.11 -14.33
CA ILE A 188 5.92 -5.13 -14.77
C ILE A 188 5.85 -5.41 -16.27
N MET A 189 4.87 -6.22 -16.67
CA MET A 189 4.48 -6.36 -18.07
C MET A 189 2.99 -6.05 -18.19
N VAL A 190 2.59 -5.49 -19.33
CA VAL A 190 1.18 -5.19 -19.63
C VAL A 190 0.78 -5.98 -20.85
N TYR A 191 -0.23 -6.84 -20.71
CA TYR A 191 -0.82 -7.54 -21.85
C TYR A 191 -2.09 -6.81 -22.30
N ASP A 192 -2.11 -6.42 -23.57
CA ASP A 192 -3.27 -5.79 -24.20
C ASP A 192 -4.10 -6.85 -24.92
N MET A 193 -5.31 -7.11 -24.45
CA MET A 193 -6.20 -8.11 -25.04
C MET A 193 -6.74 -7.73 -26.42
N ASN A 194 -6.74 -6.44 -26.76
CA ASN A 194 -7.24 -5.97 -28.06
C ASN A 194 -6.18 -6.17 -29.14
N THR A 195 -4.93 -5.86 -28.83
CA THR A 195 -3.80 -6.02 -29.77
C THR A 195 -3.06 -7.36 -29.61
N LYS A 196 -3.39 -8.12 -28.56
CA LYS A 196 -2.76 -9.38 -28.17
C LYS A 196 -1.24 -9.28 -28.09
N SER A 197 -0.78 -8.18 -27.51
CA SER A 197 0.64 -7.85 -27.42
C SER A 197 1.06 -7.61 -25.97
N VAL A 198 2.32 -7.91 -25.69
CA VAL A 198 2.93 -7.66 -24.39
C VAL A 198 3.79 -6.41 -24.50
N ILE A 199 3.47 -5.42 -23.67
CA ILE A 199 4.15 -4.14 -23.53
C ILE A 199 4.97 -4.21 -22.25
N ARG A 200 6.19 -3.68 -22.29
CA ARG A 200 7.03 -3.51 -21.10
C ARG A 200 7.20 -2.02 -20.86
N PRO A 201 6.59 -1.46 -19.79
CA PRO A 201 6.78 -0.06 -19.44
C PRO A 201 8.26 0.28 -19.30
N ASP A 202 8.67 1.44 -19.82
CA ASP A 202 10.07 1.90 -19.77
C ASP A 202 10.35 2.59 -18.42
N TYR A 203 10.50 1.78 -17.38
CA TYR A 203 10.84 2.25 -16.04
C TYR A 203 11.65 1.19 -15.31
N ASN A 204 12.68 1.62 -14.57
CA ASN A 204 13.63 0.69 -13.95
C ASN A 204 13.12 0.11 -12.63
N LEU A 205 12.24 -0.88 -12.72
CA LEU A 205 11.94 -1.85 -11.65
C LEU A 205 12.58 -3.21 -11.95
N LYS A 206 13.67 -3.23 -12.72
CA LYS A 206 14.44 -4.45 -12.95
C LYS A 206 15.12 -4.83 -11.64
N ASP A 207 15.13 -6.12 -11.33
CA ASP A 207 15.66 -6.67 -10.06
C ASP A 207 14.85 -6.29 -8.81
N ILE A 208 13.64 -5.74 -8.98
CA ILE A 208 12.68 -5.49 -7.89
C ILE A 208 11.47 -6.39 -8.11
N SER A 209 11.08 -7.13 -7.07
CA SER A 209 9.88 -7.98 -7.11
C SER A 209 8.64 -7.13 -6.89
N ILE A 210 7.67 -7.31 -7.79
CA ILE A 210 6.32 -6.76 -7.60
C ILE A 210 5.59 -7.67 -6.63
N THR A 211 5.01 -7.10 -5.58
CA THR A 211 4.27 -7.89 -4.60
C THR A 211 2.77 -7.75 -4.79
N ARG A 212 2.29 -6.58 -5.25
CA ARG A 212 0.85 -6.32 -5.34
C ARG A 212 0.48 -5.09 -6.19
N PHE A 213 -0.62 -5.15 -6.93
CA PHE A 213 -1.30 -4.05 -7.60
C PHE A 213 -2.60 -3.65 -6.91
N LYS A 214 -2.79 -2.34 -6.66
CA LYS A 214 -4.06 -1.81 -6.11
C LYS A 214 -4.60 -0.66 -6.95
N PRO A 215 -5.86 -0.71 -7.42
CA PRO A 215 -6.48 0.46 -7.99
C PRO A 215 -6.50 1.61 -6.97
N LEU A 216 -5.95 2.76 -7.36
CA LEU A 216 -6.09 4.02 -6.63
C LEU A 216 -7.33 4.77 -7.13
N ASN A 217 -7.52 4.78 -8.44
CA ASN A 217 -8.67 5.36 -9.13
C ASN A 217 -8.79 4.75 -10.54
N ASP A 218 -9.72 5.27 -11.34
CA ASP A 218 -9.99 4.81 -12.71
C ASP A 218 -8.81 4.88 -13.69
N LYS A 219 -7.73 5.59 -13.36
CA LYS A 219 -6.56 5.78 -14.24
C LYS A 219 -5.23 5.36 -13.64
N GLU A 220 -5.19 5.17 -12.33
CA GLU A 220 -3.95 4.97 -11.59
C GLU A 220 -4.00 3.69 -10.77
N LEU A 221 -2.92 2.93 -10.89
CA LEU A 221 -2.69 1.69 -10.17
C LEU A 221 -1.46 1.86 -9.28
N LEU A 222 -1.58 1.54 -8.00
CA LEU A 222 -0.46 1.44 -7.08
C LEU A 222 0.24 0.11 -7.27
N ILE A 223 1.56 0.13 -7.15
CA ILE A 223 2.46 -0.99 -7.30
C ILE A 223 3.24 -1.11 -6.00
N ALA A 224 2.94 -2.13 -5.22
CA ALA A 224 3.74 -2.56 -4.09
C ALA A 224 4.96 -3.34 -4.59
N THR A 225 6.09 -3.11 -3.95
CA THR A 225 7.33 -3.80 -4.29
C THR A 225 8.06 -4.28 -3.05
N ASP A 226 8.89 -5.31 -3.22
CA ASP A 226 9.87 -5.70 -2.21
C ASP A 226 11.18 -4.94 -2.42
N GLY A 227 11.40 -3.88 -1.63
CA GLY A 227 12.64 -3.10 -1.61
C GLY A 227 12.60 -1.78 -2.37
N GLY A 228 11.59 -1.55 -3.22
CA GLY A 228 11.41 -0.30 -3.99
C GLY A 228 10.35 0.65 -3.43
N GLY A 229 9.61 0.28 -2.38
CA GLY A 229 8.48 1.05 -1.86
C GLY A 229 7.23 0.90 -2.72
N VAL A 230 6.42 1.95 -2.79
CA VAL A 230 5.20 2.02 -3.60
C VAL A 230 5.41 2.95 -4.78
N HIS A 231 5.09 2.44 -5.96
CA HIS A 231 5.05 3.22 -7.19
C HIS A 231 3.61 3.38 -7.67
N LYS A 232 3.37 4.35 -8.55
CA LYS A 232 2.10 4.57 -9.21
C LYS A 232 2.29 4.51 -10.70
N ILE A 233 1.45 3.74 -11.39
CA ILE A 233 1.41 3.67 -12.85
C ILE A 233 0.12 4.31 -13.37
N ASN A 234 0.27 5.17 -14.38
CA ASN A 234 -0.86 5.63 -15.18
C ASN A 234 -1.22 4.55 -16.21
N MET A 235 -2.46 4.08 -16.19
CA MET A 235 -2.92 2.95 -17.02
C MET A 235 -3.07 3.28 -18.52
N ASP A 236 -3.12 4.57 -18.87
CA ASP A 236 -3.19 5.04 -20.25
C ASP A 236 -1.80 5.21 -20.87
N THR A 237 -0.89 5.88 -20.14
CA THR A 237 0.45 6.24 -20.64
C THR A 237 1.55 5.27 -20.25
N TYR A 238 1.28 4.38 -19.29
CA TYR A 238 2.25 3.50 -18.63
C TYR A 238 3.41 4.24 -17.95
N GLN A 239 3.27 5.54 -17.70
CA GLN A 239 4.23 6.28 -16.93
C GLN A 239 4.19 5.80 -15.48
N ILE A 240 5.35 5.38 -14.97
CA ILE A 240 5.52 4.94 -13.58
C ILE A 240 6.30 6.03 -12.84
N VAL A 241 5.83 6.39 -11.65
CA VAL A 241 6.49 7.33 -10.74
C VAL A 241 6.54 6.74 -9.32
N PRO A 242 7.59 7.01 -8.53
CA PRO A 242 7.56 6.73 -7.10
C PRO A 242 6.44 7.51 -6.42
N GLU A 243 5.67 6.86 -5.55
CA GLU A 243 4.57 7.49 -4.80
C GLU A 243 4.90 7.53 -3.30
N ILE A 244 5.26 6.39 -2.72
CA ILE A 244 5.60 6.27 -1.30
C ILE A 244 6.92 5.50 -1.21
N VAL A 245 7.99 6.20 -0.90
CA VAL A 245 9.33 5.62 -0.71
C VAL A 245 9.89 6.02 0.65
N ALA A 246 10.76 5.17 1.19
CA ALA A 246 11.34 5.40 2.49
C ALA A 246 12.15 6.70 2.50
N ASP A 247 11.84 7.57 3.47
CA ASP A 247 12.56 8.80 3.73
C ASP A 247 13.10 8.77 5.16
N TYR A 248 14.31 8.23 5.28
CA TYR A 248 15.02 8.12 6.55
C TYR A 248 15.46 9.47 7.13
N ASN A 249 15.31 10.57 6.38
CA ASN A 249 15.63 11.92 6.85
C ASN A 249 14.41 12.65 7.42
N SER A 250 13.21 12.08 7.28
CA SER A 250 11.97 12.63 7.82
C SER A 250 11.49 11.83 9.02
N ASN A 251 11.27 12.51 10.15
CA ASN A 251 10.69 11.90 11.35
C ASN A 251 9.24 11.38 11.15
N CYS A 252 8.60 11.73 10.02
CA CYS A 252 7.27 11.26 9.63
C CYS A 252 7.28 10.60 8.24
N GLY A 253 8.47 10.29 7.71
CA GLY A 253 8.62 9.59 6.43
C GLY A 253 8.39 8.09 6.59
N MET A 254 8.11 7.41 5.47
CA MET A 254 8.09 5.96 5.45
C MET A 254 9.47 5.42 5.83
N ASN A 255 9.54 4.37 6.64
CA ASN A 255 10.78 3.86 7.23
C ASN A 255 11.23 2.50 6.68
N GLY A 256 10.60 2.00 5.61
CA GLY A 256 11.00 0.79 4.90
C GLY A 256 10.34 0.71 3.53
N ASN A 257 10.97 -0.03 2.62
CA ASN A 257 10.56 -0.13 1.21
C ASN A 257 10.04 -1.52 0.82
N SER A 258 9.95 -2.47 1.75
CA SER A 258 9.43 -3.81 1.49
C SER A 258 7.94 -3.85 1.83
N ILE A 259 7.10 -3.76 0.80
CA ILE A 259 5.65 -3.64 0.94
C ILE A 259 5.02 -4.96 0.52
N ASN A 260 4.35 -5.64 1.44
CA ASN A 260 3.70 -6.92 1.18
C ASN A 260 2.28 -6.77 0.59
N ASP A 261 1.54 -5.75 1.04
CA ASP A 261 0.18 -5.48 0.55
C ASP A 261 -0.17 -4.00 0.72
N ILE A 262 -1.18 -3.56 -0.02
CA ILE A 262 -1.74 -2.21 0.00
C ILE A 262 -3.25 -2.30 0.22
N PHE A 263 -3.83 -1.39 0.97
CA PHE A 263 -5.28 -1.23 1.04
C PHE A 263 -5.63 0.25 0.90
N VAL A 264 -6.55 0.58 0.00
CA VAL A 264 -7.08 1.94 -0.17
C VAL A 264 -8.49 1.91 0.40
N ASP A 265 -8.74 2.74 1.40
CA ASP A 265 -10.07 2.82 2.04
C ASP A 265 -10.97 3.89 1.41
N ASP A 266 -12.22 3.95 1.87
CA ASP A 266 -13.24 4.87 1.38
C ASP A 266 -12.92 6.36 1.65
N GLU A 267 -11.94 6.65 2.52
CA GLU A 267 -11.42 8.00 2.75
C GLU A 267 -10.20 8.33 1.86
N GLU A 268 -9.86 7.44 0.92
CA GLU A 268 -8.68 7.49 0.05
C GLU A 268 -7.35 7.45 0.82
N ARG A 269 -7.36 6.87 2.03
CA ARG A 269 -6.13 6.61 2.79
C ARG A 269 -5.49 5.32 2.28
N ILE A 270 -4.18 5.37 2.10
CA ILE A 270 -3.37 4.24 1.64
C ILE A 270 -2.74 3.58 2.88
N TRP A 271 -3.12 2.34 3.13
CA TRP A 271 -2.59 1.48 4.16
C TRP A 271 -1.56 0.54 3.53
N LEU A 272 -0.36 0.47 4.11
CA LEU A 272 0.74 -0.34 3.62
C LEU A 272 1.13 -1.37 4.68
N ALA A 273 1.17 -2.65 4.29
CA ALA A 273 1.79 -3.70 5.08
C ALA A 273 3.30 -3.70 4.81
N ASN A 274 4.05 -2.94 5.59
CA ASN A 274 5.50 -2.76 5.47
C ASN A 274 6.22 -3.84 6.29
N TYR A 275 6.91 -4.79 5.64
CA TYR A 275 7.60 -5.87 6.34
C TYR A 275 9.09 -5.57 6.52
N PRO A 276 9.70 -5.80 7.70
CA PRO A 276 9.11 -6.34 8.93
C PRO A 276 8.58 -5.26 9.90
N ILE A 277 8.38 -4.03 9.42
CA ILE A 277 8.20 -2.83 10.26
C ILE A 277 6.77 -2.70 10.84
N GLY A 278 5.76 -3.25 10.17
CA GLY A 278 4.35 -3.16 10.56
C GLY A 278 3.50 -2.42 9.53
N ILE A 279 2.66 -1.50 9.99
CA ILE A 279 1.68 -0.79 9.14
C ILE A 279 2.08 0.67 8.98
N THR A 280 2.10 1.16 7.74
CA THR A 280 2.22 2.60 7.42
C THR A 280 0.90 3.09 6.85
N ILE A 281 0.45 4.28 7.26
CA ILE A 281 -0.79 4.89 6.77
C ILE A 281 -0.44 6.23 6.15
N GLN A 282 -0.72 6.37 4.87
CA GLN A 282 -0.64 7.66 4.18
C GLN A 282 -2.04 8.19 3.95
N ASN A 283 -2.33 9.35 4.52
CA ASN A 283 -3.58 10.05 4.30
C ASN A 283 -3.39 11.08 3.18
N ASN A 284 -4.02 10.88 2.02
CA ASN A 284 -3.88 11.77 0.88
C ASN A 284 -4.68 13.07 1.03
N ARG A 285 -5.66 13.14 1.96
CA ARG A 285 -6.46 14.35 2.20
C ARG A 285 -5.72 15.42 2.99
N TYR A 286 -4.74 15.03 3.80
CA TYR A 286 -3.94 15.96 4.59
C TYR A 286 -2.48 15.83 4.16
N THR A 287 -1.91 16.88 3.59
CA THR A 287 -0.46 16.94 3.36
C THR A 287 0.24 16.69 4.70
N SER A 288 1.19 15.77 4.74
CA SER A 288 1.93 15.47 5.97
C SER A 288 2.48 16.76 6.59
N TYR A 289 2.29 16.94 7.90
CA TYR A 289 2.83 18.11 8.58
C TYR A 289 4.35 18.03 8.57
N LYS A 290 5.02 18.98 7.91
CA LYS A 290 6.48 19.09 7.95
C LYS A 290 6.90 19.73 9.27
N TRP A 291 7.47 18.92 10.16
CA TRP A 291 8.05 19.42 11.40
C TRP A 291 9.39 20.11 11.12
N ILE A 292 9.49 21.38 11.47
CA ILE A 292 10.76 22.08 11.57
C ILE A 292 11.12 22.09 13.06
N LYS A 293 12.20 21.39 13.44
CA LYS A 293 12.64 21.23 14.83
C LYS A 293 14.08 21.68 15.01
N HIS A 294 14.47 21.93 16.24
CA HIS A 294 15.85 22.03 16.66
C HIS A 294 16.49 20.64 16.68
N SER A 295 17.66 20.51 16.07
CA SER A 295 18.46 19.30 16.13
C SER A 295 19.86 19.67 16.59
N ILE A 296 20.29 19.09 17.72
CA ILE A 296 21.60 19.32 18.29
C ILE A 296 22.67 18.94 17.25
N GLY A 297 23.61 19.86 16.98
CA GLY A 297 24.67 19.66 15.99
C GLY A 297 24.30 19.99 14.54
N ASN A 298 23.01 20.13 14.20
CA ASN A 298 22.58 20.50 12.85
C ASN A 298 22.40 22.02 12.74
N LYS A 299 23.30 22.68 12.00
CA LYS A 299 23.26 24.14 11.77
C LYS A 299 22.12 24.58 10.83
N GLN A 300 21.47 23.65 10.14
CA GLN A 300 20.32 23.88 9.25
C GLN A 300 18.98 23.46 9.91
N SER A 301 18.94 23.41 11.23
CA SER A 301 17.72 23.16 12.00
C SER A 301 17.25 24.44 12.71
N LEU A 302 16.08 24.45 13.36
CA LEU A 302 15.72 25.59 14.23
C LEU A 302 16.79 25.76 15.31
N ILE A 303 16.94 26.98 15.82
CA ILE A 303 17.86 27.25 16.93
C ILE A 303 17.30 26.78 18.29
N ASN A 304 15.98 26.65 18.38
CA ASN A 304 15.24 26.15 19.54
C ASN A 304 13.80 25.79 19.13
N ASP A 305 13.22 24.76 19.74
CA ASP A 305 11.85 24.31 19.45
C ASP A 305 10.74 25.24 19.99
N GLN A 306 11.06 26.11 20.96
CA GLN A 306 10.12 27.05 21.57
C GLN A 306 9.98 28.29 20.69
N VAL A 307 9.19 28.17 19.62
CA VAL A 307 8.84 29.26 18.69
C VAL A 307 7.66 30.05 19.24
N ASN A 308 7.83 31.37 19.41
CA ASN A 308 6.81 32.29 19.96
C ASN A 308 6.09 33.11 18.88
N ALA A 309 6.74 33.37 17.75
CA ALA A 309 6.17 34.16 16.66
C ALA A 309 6.80 33.79 15.31
N ILE A 310 6.02 33.93 14.24
CA ILE A 310 6.44 33.67 12.86
C ILE A 310 6.03 34.88 12.02
N ILE A 311 6.94 35.38 11.18
CA ILE A 311 6.63 36.41 10.18
C ILE A 311 7.18 36.00 8.81
N GLU A 312 6.47 36.38 7.76
CA GLU A 312 6.92 36.30 6.37
C GLU A 312 7.42 37.68 5.94
N ASP A 313 8.55 37.74 5.26
CA ASP A 313 9.05 38.97 4.65
C ASP A 313 8.52 39.19 3.22
N ARG A 314 9.00 40.24 2.56
CA ARG A 314 8.51 40.61 1.22
C ARG A 314 9.03 39.69 0.10
N GLU A 315 10.04 38.87 0.39
CA GLU A 315 10.64 37.94 -0.55
C GLU A 315 10.03 36.53 -0.42
N GLY A 316 9.13 36.33 0.54
CA GLY A 316 8.46 35.04 0.82
C GLY A 316 9.20 34.18 1.85
N ASP A 317 10.26 34.70 2.46
CA ASP A 317 11.06 33.97 3.43
C ASP A 317 10.44 34.04 4.84
N LEU A 318 10.64 32.96 5.62
CA LEU A 318 10.04 32.82 6.95
C LEU A 318 11.05 33.06 8.07
N TRP A 319 10.64 33.87 9.04
CA TRP A 319 11.41 34.19 10.24
C TRP A 319 10.71 33.62 11.47
N PHE A 320 11.46 32.86 12.27
CA PHE A 320 10.98 32.20 13.48
C PHE A 320 11.63 32.83 14.71
N ALA A 321 10.81 33.43 15.57
CA ALA A 321 11.23 33.97 16.85
C ALA A 321 11.22 32.86 17.89
N THR A 322 12.39 32.48 18.39
CA THR A 322 12.50 31.41 19.39
C THR A 322 13.02 31.94 20.72
N ASN A 323 12.88 31.16 21.79
CA ASN A 323 13.41 31.55 23.11
C ASN A 323 14.93 31.76 23.14
N ASN A 324 15.69 31.15 22.21
CA ASN A 324 17.15 31.24 22.17
C ASN A 324 17.70 32.00 20.96
N GLY A 325 16.87 32.73 20.22
CA GLY A 325 17.30 33.52 19.05
C GLY A 325 16.33 33.46 17.89
N ILE A 326 16.81 33.79 16.69
CA ILE A 326 16.01 33.81 15.47
C ILE A 326 16.52 32.75 14.49
N SER A 327 15.59 32.00 13.92
CA SER A 327 15.83 31.12 12.78
C SER A 327 15.19 31.72 11.53
N PHE A 328 15.85 31.56 10.38
CA PHE A 328 15.40 32.07 9.10
C PHE A 328 15.36 30.92 8.08
N LEU A 329 14.26 30.80 7.33
CA LEU A 329 14.04 29.78 6.32
C LEU A 329 13.79 30.44 4.97
N ILE A 330 14.68 30.14 4.02
CA ILE A 330 14.56 30.64 2.66
C ILE A 330 13.56 29.76 1.89
N GLN A 331 12.52 30.38 1.33
CA GLN A 331 11.57 29.73 0.42
C GLN A 331 11.93 30.06 -1.03
N ARG A 332 12.77 29.23 -1.67
CA ARG A 332 13.03 29.35 -3.11
C ARG A 332 11.93 28.64 -3.91
N PRO A 333 11.29 29.29 -4.90
CA PRO A 333 10.24 28.68 -5.72
C PRO A 333 10.75 27.53 -6.62
N ASP A 334 12.00 27.57 -7.07
CA ASP A 334 12.37 26.84 -8.30
C ASP A 334 13.24 25.58 -8.12
N ASN A 335 13.56 25.11 -6.90
CA ASN A 335 14.39 23.89 -6.80
C ASN A 335 14.38 23.12 -5.47
N GLY A 336 13.29 23.13 -4.69
CA GLY A 336 13.12 22.23 -3.52
C GLY A 336 14.10 22.39 -2.34
N ASP A 337 15.24 23.05 -2.54
CA ASP A 337 16.29 23.29 -1.57
C ASP A 337 15.89 24.41 -0.62
N ARG A 338 15.47 24.01 0.57
CA ARG A 338 15.18 24.93 1.69
C ARG A 338 16.41 25.01 2.59
N CYS A 339 17.01 26.19 2.69
CA CYS A 339 18.14 26.42 3.59
C CYS A 339 17.68 27.18 4.83
N LEU A 340 17.93 26.61 6.01
CA LEU A 340 17.78 27.30 7.29
C LEU A 340 19.11 27.98 7.66
N VAL A 341 19.07 29.30 7.83
CA VAL A 341 20.22 30.08 8.29
C VAL A 341 19.95 30.57 9.71
N LEU A 342 20.96 30.44 10.58
CA LEU A 342 20.86 30.76 12.00
C LEU A 342 21.42 32.15 12.31
N LEU A 343 20.62 32.98 12.96
CA LEU A 343 21.06 34.25 13.53
C LEU A 343 21.00 34.18 15.06
N LYS A 344 22.13 33.90 15.69
CA LYS A 344 22.30 34.00 17.15
C LYS A 344 22.45 35.47 17.54
N SER A 345 21.35 36.09 17.97
CA SER A 345 21.42 37.39 18.65
C SER A 345 20.78 37.32 20.03
N ARG A 346 21.57 37.58 21.07
CA ARG A 346 21.16 37.61 22.49
C ARG A 346 20.24 38.81 22.85
N LYS A 347 19.77 39.61 21.88
CA LYS A 347 19.07 40.87 22.15
C LYS A 347 17.73 41.07 21.43
N VAL A 348 17.08 40.02 20.91
CA VAL A 348 15.93 40.22 19.99
C VAL A 348 14.55 39.88 20.59
N ILE A 349 14.46 39.58 21.89
CA ILE A 349 13.15 39.39 22.55
C ILE A 349 12.33 40.70 22.60
N LYS A 350 12.96 41.88 22.50
CA LYS A 350 12.26 43.18 22.41
C LYS A 350 12.00 43.72 21.00
N ALA A 351 12.60 43.16 19.95
CA ALA A 351 12.51 43.76 18.62
C ALA A 351 11.23 43.37 17.86
N ILE A 352 10.66 42.20 18.15
CA ILE A 352 9.47 41.71 17.44
C ILE A 352 8.19 42.36 17.95
N SER A 353 8.12 42.72 19.25
CA SER A 353 7.05 43.60 19.74
C SER A 353 7.13 45.00 19.14
N PHE A 354 8.33 45.50 18.83
CA PHE A 354 8.54 46.81 18.20
C PHE A 354 8.18 46.81 16.70
N LEU A 355 8.46 45.72 15.98
CA LEU A 355 8.09 45.57 14.56
C LEU A 355 6.58 45.41 14.36
N LEU A 356 5.87 44.77 15.30
CA LEU A 356 4.40 44.74 15.34
C LEU A 356 3.79 46.15 15.52
N TYR A 357 4.46 47.03 16.27
CA TYR A 357 3.99 48.40 16.52
C TYR A 357 4.24 49.34 15.32
N ALA A 358 5.36 49.17 14.60
CA ALA A 358 5.72 50.03 13.47
C ALA A 358 4.90 49.76 12.19
N LYS A 359 4.26 48.58 12.07
CA LYS A 359 3.43 48.20 10.92
C LYS A 359 1.97 48.69 11.01
N TRP A 360 1.57 49.36 12.11
CA TRP A 360 0.18 49.73 12.42
C TRP A 360 -0.09 51.23 12.66
N LEU A 361 0.87 52.13 12.37
CA LEU A 361 0.63 53.57 12.39
C LEU A 361 0.56 54.12 10.96
N PRO A 362 -0.60 54.67 10.52
CA PRO A 362 -0.63 55.51 9.34
C PRO A 362 0.08 56.84 9.64
N GLU A 363 0.77 57.34 8.62
CA GLU A 363 1.43 58.64 8.50
C GLU A 363 1.04 59.71 9.53
N LEU A 364 2.00 60.13 10.36
CA LEU A 364 2.02 61.49 10.90
C LEU A 364 3.38 62.12 10.58
N SER A 365 3.33 62.93 9.52
CA SER A 365 4.33 63.87 9.07
C SER A 365 4.76 64.86 10.16
N GLY A 366 6.07 65.13 10.21
CA GLY A 366 6.61 66.46 10.50
C GLY A 366 6.58 66.94 11.96
N GLN A 367 7.73 66.86 12.63
CA GLN A 367 8.49 68.02 13.11
C GLN A 367 9.70 67.57 13.93
N ALA A 368 10.80 68.31 13.78
CA ALA A 368 12.07 68.12 14.45
C ALA A 368 11.94 68.26 15.97
N GLY A 369 12.64 67.39 16.72
CA GLY A 369 12.73 67.45 18.17
C GLY A 369 13.81 66.52 18.72
N THR A 370 14.99 67.09 18.95
CA THR A 370 16.08 66.67 19.85
C THR A 370 15.91 65.39 20.68
N LEU A 371 16.82 64.44 20.46
CA LEU A 371 17.12 63.29 21.34
C LEU A 371 17.57 63.76 22.74
N PRO A 372 17.05 63.18 23.84
CA PRO A 372 17.77 63.18 25.11
C PRO A 372 18.66 61.94 25.21
N VAL A 373 19.92 62.20 25.51
CA VAL A 373 20.93 61.24 25.96
C VAL A 373 20.48 60.67 27.31
N LEU A 374 20.34 59.35 27.43
CA LEU A 374 20.23 58.67 28.71
C LEU A 374 21.53 57.92 29.00
N THR A 375 22.20 58.39 30.04
CA THR A 375 23.43 57.84 30.61
C THR A 375 23.10 56.69 31.57
N ARG A 376 23.91 55.63 31.42
CA ARG A 376 24.18 54.45 32.28
C ARG A 376 23.02 53.62 32.82
#